data_AF-A0A132C2R8-F1
#
_entry.id   AF-A0A132C2R8-F1
#
_cell.length_a   1.000
_cell.length_b   1.000
_cell.length_c   1.000
_cell.angle_alpha   90.00
_cell.angle_beta   90.00
_cell.angle_gamma   90.00
#
_symmetry.space_group_name_H-M   'P 1'
#
loop_
_entity.id
_entity.type
_entity.pdbx_description
1 polymer ?
#
loop_
_entity_poly.entity_id
_entity_poly.type
_entity_poly.pdbx_seq_one_letter_code
_entity_poly.pdbx_strand_id
1 'polypeptide(L)'
;MGIRVTALTVAATVVCALATGLFMQKRADLRHTVVEETRQFAPGIPAEPDTAELDLQDVAFTSLTPTDDPSLSPPQEPSHTPQRCVGDMQLRSMPAALMQVDIDAPCHAGERFTLHHAGLMVTQRLDDAGRYRGTLPALAEHAVALADFPFGQDFEARTQIVGLENIDRVILQWQGANGFELHALEFGATYGEAGHVWHGAIPGLGAGQVLSLGDPAQVAPYLAQIYSLPMTEAPKSNSTVAISVEAEVTAENCDRTVVAQLFEHRRGEIRVQDLSLTMPDCSARGDFLVLNNLVETLRLTGN
;
A
#
# COMPACT_ATOMS: atom_id res chain seq x y z
N MET A 1 -19.07 70.17 -5.37
CA MET A 1 -19.08 68.80 -5.94
C MET A 1 -18.29 67.77 -5.10
N GLY A 2 -17.58 68.14 -4.04
CA GLY A 2 -16.74 67.20 -3.25
C GLY A 2 -17.47 66.41 -2.15
N ILE A 3 -18.44 67.01 -1.46
CA ILE A 3 -19.07 66.39 -0.26
C ILE A 3 -19.97 65.19 -0.63
N ARG A 4 -20.60 65.22 -1.80
CA ARG A 4 -21.45 64.10 -2.26
C ARG A 4 -20.63 62.87 -2.66
N VAL A 5 -19.45 63.09 -3.22
CA VAL A 5 -18.55 62.00 -3.66
C VAL A 5 -17.90 61.31 -2.45
N THR A 6 -17.50 62.07 -1.43
CA THR A 6 -16.95 61.49 -0.18
C THR A 6 -18.01 60.75 0.64
N ALA A 7 -19.26 61.23 0.65
CA ALA A 7 -20.35 60.50 1.29
C ALA A 7 -20.64 59.15 0.59
N LEU A 8 -20.58 59.12 -0.74
CA LEU A 8 -20.77 57.90 -1.54
C LEU A 8 -19.66 56.87 -1.33
N THR A 9 -18.40 57.30 -1.23
CA THR A 9 -17.28 56.37 -1.01
C THR A 9 -17.28 55.77 0.39
N VAL A 10 -17.65 56.55 1.42
CA VAL A 10 -17.80 56.04 2.79
C VAL A 10 -18.98 55.08 2.91
N ALA A 11 -20.10 55.37 2.24
CA ALA A 11 -21.23 54.45 2.22
C ALA A 11 -20.86 53.12 1.54
N ALA A 12 -20.12 53.15 0.43
CA ALA A 12 -19.69 51.95 -0.29
C ALA A 12 -18.74 51.07 0.54
N THR A 13 -17.78 51.65 1.27
CA THR A 13 -16.86 50.88 2.12
C THR A 13 -17.56 50.24 3.31
N VAL A 14 -18.52 50.94 3.94
CA VAL A 14 -19.33 50.38 5.04
C VAL A 14 -20.19 49.22 4.55
N VAL A 15 -20.80 49.32 3.37
CA VAL A 15 -21.57 48.21 2.78
C VAL A 15 -20.68 47.01 2.47
N CYS A 16 -19.49 47.21 1.91
CA CYS A 16 -18.55 46.12 1.67
C CYS A 16 -18.09 45.43 2.96
N ALA A 17 -17.78 46.21 4.01
CA ALA A 17 -17.37 45.67 5.31
C ALA A 17 -18.50 44.89 6.01
N LEU A 18 -19.74 45.38 5.92
CA LEU A 18 -20.89 44.67 6.46
C LEU A 18 -21.18 43.39 5.65
N ALA A 19 -21.06 43.43 4.32
CA ALA A 19 -21.25 42.26 3.47
C ALA A 19 -20.23 41.15 3.75
N THR A 20 -18.94 41.50 3.95
CA THR A 20 -17.92 40.50 4.30
C THR A 20 -18.10 39.97 5.72
N GLY A 21 -18.49 40.81 6.68
CA GLY A 21 -18.85 40.37 8.04
C GLY A 21 -20.03 39.39 8.04
N LEU A 22 -21.10 39.71 7.31
CA LEU A 22 -22.29 38.87 7.21
C LEU A 22 -22.00 37.56 6.45
N PHE A 23 -21.13 37.59 5.44
CA PHE A 23 -20.67 36.40 4.74
C PHE A 23 -19.81 35.48 5.63
N MET A 24 -18.91 36.05 6.45
CA MET A 24 -18.10 35.29 7.39
C MET A 24 -18.96 34.68 8.50
N GLN A 25 -19.95 35.41 9.01
CA GLN A 25 -20.87 34.91 10.02
C GLN A 25 -21.76 33.78 9.47
N LYS A 26 -22.29 33.93 8.24
CA LYS A 26 -23.06 32.87 7.58
C LYS A 26 -22.23 31.63 7.28
N ARG A 27 -20.93 31.77 6.96
CA ARG A 27 -20.00 30.63 6.82
C ARG A 27 -19.66 29.97 8.15
N ALA A 28 -19.59 30.72 9.24
CA ALA A 28 -19.38 30.17 10.58
C ALA A 28 -20.61 29.37 11.03
N ASP A 29 -21.83 29.88 10.81
CA ASP A 29 -23.07 29.17 11.11
C ASP A 29 -23.18 27.87 10.28
N LEU A 30 -22.87 27.93 8.98
CA LEU A 30 -22.80 26.73 8.11
C LEU A 30 -21.79 25.68 8.63
N ARG A 31 -20.62 26.12 9.13
CA ARG A 31 -19.63 25.22 9.74
C ARG A 31 -20.14 24.61 11.05
N HIS A 32 -20.86 25.38 11.87
CA HIS A 32 -21.47 24.87 13.10
C HIS A 32 -22.57 23.84 12.81
N THR A 33 -23.45 24.09 11.83
CA THR A 33 -24.47 23.11 11.41
C THR A 33 -23.86 21.83 10.83
N VAL A 34 -22.76 21.91 10.06
CA VAL A 34 -22.09 20.70 9.55
C VAL A 34 -21.43 19.89 10.67
N VAL A 35 -20.85 20.55 11.69
CA VAL A 35 -20.29 19.87 12.86
C VAL A 35 -21.38 19.27 13.77
N GLU A 36 -22.55 19.91 13.89
CA GLU A 36 -23.70 19.38 14.64
C GLU A 36 -24.40 18.24 13.91
N GLU A 37 -24.60 18.34 12.59
CA GLU A 37 -25.19 17.30 11.76
C GLU A 37 -24.28 16.06 11.67
N THR A 38 -22.95 16.25 11.75
CA THR A 38 -21.99 15.13 11.87
C THR A 38 -21.98 14.51 13.27
N ARG A 39 -22.38 15.23 14.33
CA ARG A 39 -22.57 14.65 15.68
C ARG A 39 -23.89 13.90 15.83
N GLN A 40 -24.91 14.26 15.05
CA GLN A 40 -26.22 13.60 15.09
C GLN A 40 -26.30 12.35 14.20
N PHE A 41 -25.34 12.17 13.29
CA PHE A 41 -25.08 10.93 12.55
C PHE A 41 -23.74 10.29 12.95
N ALA A 42 -23.45 10.25 14.25
CA ALA A 42 -22.74 9.09 14.74
C ALA A 42 -23.75 7.92 14.66
N PRO A 43 -23.45 6.81 13.96
CA PRO A 43 -24.09 5.56 14.34
C PRO A 43 -23.83 5.45 15.84
N GLY A 44 -24.88 5.31 16.64
CA GLY A 44 -24.69 4.96 18.05
C GLY A 44 -23.72 3.80 18.04
N ILE A 45 -22.55 4.00 18.68
CA ILE A 45 -21.65 2.89 18.99
C ILE A 45 -22.60 1.82 19.51
N PRO A 46 -22.71 0.64 18.85
CA PRO A 46 -23.48 -0.44 19.42
C PRO A 46 -22.96 -0.53 20.85
N ALA A 47 -23.84 -0.38 21.84
CA ALA A 47 -23.47 -0.64 23.21
C ALA A 47 -22.59 -1.88 23.18
N GLU A 48 -21.40 -1.80 23.78
CA GLU A 48 -20.48 -2.94 23.87
C GLU A 48 -21.35 -4.17 24.01
N PRO A 49 -21.25 -5.16 23.10
CA PRO A 49 -22.04 -6.37 23.25
C PRO A 49 -21.79 -6.80 24.68
N ASP A 50 -22.86 -6.80 25.48
CA ASP A 50 -22.84 -7.09 26.90
C ASP A 50 -21.81 -8.19 27.06
N THR A 51 -20.63 -7.83 27.56
CA THR A 51 -19.63 -8.80 27.92
C THR A 51 -20.30 -9.47 29.09
N ALA A 52 -21.16 -10.45 28.76
CA ALA A 52 -21.54 -11.50 29.65
C ALA A 52 -20.20 -11.91 30.22
N GLU A 53 -19.97 -11.46 31.45
CA GLU A 53 -18.89 -11.90 32.29
C GLU A 53 -18.89 -13.39 32.07
N LEU A 54 -17.83 -13.90 31.44
CA LEU A 54 -17.76 -15.31 31.08
C LEU A 54 -17.59 -16.03 32.41
N ASP A 55 -18.72 -16.26 33.06
CA ASP A 55 -18.85 -16.88 34.35
C ASP A 55 -18.59 -18.35 34.07
N LEU A 56 -17.32 -18.71 34.15
CA LEU A 56 -16.78 -20.06 33.99
C LEU A 56 -17.23 -20.91 35.20
N GLN A 57 -18.53 -21.04 35.39
CA GLN A 57 -19.18 -21.91 36.38
C GLN A 57 -19.53 -23.25 35.75
N ASP A 58 -18.53 -23.89 35.11
CA ASP A 58 -18.45 -25.35 34.93
C ASP A 58 -17.26 -25.70 34.01
N VAL A 59 -16.06 -25.26 34.39
CA VAL A 59 -14.83 -25.84 33.82
C VAL A 59 -14.50 -27.11 34.59
N ALA A 60 -15.04 -28.23 34.12
CA ALA A 60 -14.61 -29.54 34.59
C ALA A 60 -13.22 -29.84 34.00
N PHE A 61 -12.19 -29.75 34.83
CA PHE A 61 -10.88 -30.30 34.50
C PHE A 61 -11.00 -31.82 34.37
N THR A 62 -10.93 -32.36 33.16
CA THR A 62 -10.73 -33.79 32.89
C THR A 62 -9.27 -34.22 33.12
N SER A 63 -8.61 -33.61 34.12
CA SER A 63 -7.33 -34.08 34.60
C SER A 63 -7.55 -35.44 35.25
N LEU A 64 -7.10 -36.49 34.58
CA LEU A 64 -6.86 -37.77 35.24
C LEU A 64 -5.95 -37.47 36.45
N THR A 65 -6.40 -37.86 37.64
CA THR A 65 -5.54 -37.86 38.83
C THR A 65 -4.24 -38.57 38.47
N PRO A 66 -3.07 -37.96 38.74
CA PRO A 66 -1.81 -38.67 38.58
C PRO A 66 -1.88 -39.91 39.44
N THR A 67 -1.94 -41.08 38.81
CA THR A 67 -1.57 -42.30 39.47
C THR A 67 -0.10 -42.10 39.83
N ASP A 68 0.22 -42.09 41.13
CA ASP A 68 1.61 -42.12 41.62
C ASP A 68 2.25 -43.43 41.15
N ASP A 69 2.69 -43.44 39.91
CA ASP A 69 3.52 -44.48 39.34
C ASP A 69 4.97 -44.00 39.50
N PRO A 70 5.76 -44.57 40.43
CA PRO A 70 7.10 -44.09 40.75
C PRO A 70 8.13 -44.31 39.62
N SER A 71 7.68 -44.70 38.42
CA SER A 71 8.49 -44.91 37.22
C SER A 71 8.40 -43.79 36.17
N LEU A 72 7.61 -42.74 36.38
CA LEU A 72 7.51 -41.65 35.40
C LEU A 72 8.52 -40.55 35.72
N SER A 73 9.66 -40.58 35.03
CA SER A 73 10.54 -39.41 34.93
C SER A 73 9.71 -38.20 34.48
N PRO A 74 9.90 -37.01 35.08
CA PRO A 74 9.22 -35.80 34.62
C PRO A 74 9.44 -35.63 33.12
N PRO A 75 8.42 -35.19 32.34
CA PRO A 75 8.65 -34.76 30.97
C PRO A 75 9.79 -33.75 30.99
N GLN A 76 10.91 -34.11 30.38
CA GLN A 76 12.02 -33.20 30.22
C GLN A 76 11.51 -32.07 29.33
N GLU A 77 11.22 -30.91 29.94
CA GLU A 77 10.94 -29.71 29.16
C GLU A 77 12.10 -29.55 28.18
N PRO A 78 11.85 -29.54 26.87
CA PRO A 78 12.91 -29.31 25.92
C PRO A 78 13.48 -27.95 26.25
N SER A 79 14.73 -27.95 26.72
CA SER A 79 15.52 -26.74 26.91
C SER A 79 15.80 -26.16 25.53
N HIS A 80 14.83 -25.41 25.01
CA HIS A 80 14.99 -24.58 23.83
C HIS A 80 15.82 -23.38 24.26
N THR A 81 17.14 -23.56 24.21
CA THR A 81 18.03 -22.40 24.12
C THR A 81 17.67 -21.73 22.79
N PRO A 82 17.19 -20.47 22.75
CA PRO A 82 16.94 -19.79 21.48
C PRO A 82 18.29 -19.70 20.77
N GLN A 83 18.47 -20.55 19.77
CA GLN A 83 19.65 -20.52 18.93
C GLN A 83 19.58 -19.21 18.17
N ARG A 84 20.43 -18.24 18.53
CA ARG A 84 20.48 -16.97 17.82
C ARG A 84 20.80 -17.29 16.36
N CYS A 85 19.88 -16.95 15.47
CA CYS A 85 20.17 -17.02 14.06
C CYS A 85 21.29 -16.02 13.77
N VAL A 86 22.41 -16.52 13.24
CA VAL A 86 23.48 -15.66 12.75
C VAL A 86 23.21 -15.47 11.27
N GLY A 87 22.79 -14.27 10.91
CA GLY A 87 22.58 -13.85 9.54
C GLY A 87 22.72 -12.34 9.41
N ASP A 88 22.79 -11.88 8.16
CA ASP A 88 22.83 -10.47 7.84
C ASP A 88 22.01 -10.14 6.59
N MET A 89 21.66 -8.86 6.48
CA MET A 89 21.03 -8.27 5.32
C MET A 89 21.82 -7.05 4.88
N GLN A 90 21.92 -6.86 3.56
CA GLN A 90 22.58 -5.70 2.96
C GLN A 90 21.70 -5.07 1.90
N LEU A 91 21.76 -3.73 1.82
CA LEU A 91 21.14 -2.95 0.76
C LEU A 91 22.21 -2.22 -0.05
N ARG A 92 22.09 -2.29 -1.38
CA ARG A 92 22.93 -1.52 -2.31
C ARG A 92 22.06 -0.70 -3.25
N SER A 93 22.32 0.60 -3.35
CA SER A 93 21.68 1.46 -4.35
C SER A 93 22.04 1.00 -5.76
N MET A 94 21.05 0.97 -6.64
CA MET A 94 21.13 0.55 -8.03
C MET A 94 20.58 1.66 -8.94
N PRO A 95 20.91 1.66 -10.25
CA PRO A 95 20.30 2.57 -11.22
C PRO A 95 18.76 2.55 -11.21
N ALA A 96 18.16 3.60 -11.73
CA ALA A 96 16.70 3.81 -11.76
C ALA A 96 16.07 3.82 -10.36
N ALA A 97 16.79 4.30 -9.33
CA ALA A 97 16.36 4.33 -7.93
C ALA A 97 15.82 2.97 -7.43
N LEU A 98 16.49 1.89 -7.82
CA LEU A 98 16.26 0.56 -7.28
C LEU A 98 17.26 0.30 -6.17
N MET A 99 16.97 -0.67 -5.31
CA MET A 99 17.95 -1.20 -4.36
C MET A 99 18.00 -2.71 -4.44
N GLN A 100 19.22 -3.24 -4.48
CA GLN A 100 19.47 -4.66 -4.37
C GLN A 100 19.42 -5.06 -2.90
N VAL A 101 18.70 -6.13 -2.61
CA VAL A 101 18.58 -6.75 -1.30
C VAL A 101 19.33 -8.06 -1.34
N ASP A 102 20.31 -8.23 -0.46
CA ASP A 102 20.97 -9.51 -0.21
C ASP A 102 20.73 -9.92 1.24
N ILE A 103 20.31 -11.16 1.46
CA ILE A 103 20.16 -11.77 2.79
C ILE A 103 20.99 -13.05 2.79
N ASP A 104 21.81 -13.24 3.83
CA ASP A 104 22.48 -14.49 4.15
C ASP A 104 22.08 -14.88 5.58
N ALA A 105 21.20 -15.87 5.69
CA ALA A 105 20.67 -16.37 6.94
C ALA A 105 20.45 -17.89 6.84
N PRO A 106 21.51 -18.71 6.88
CA PRO A 106 21.41 -20.17 6.74
C PRO A 106 20.46 -20.85 7.74
N CYS A 107 20.22 -20.21 8.88
CA CYS A 107 19.25 -20.63 9.90
C CYS A 107 17.79 -20.54 9.47
N HIS A 108 17.49 -19.70 8.47
CA HIS A 108 16.16 -19.49 7.90
C HIS A 108 16.04 -20.12 6.50
N ALA A 109 16.83 -21.16 6.20
CA ALA A 109 16.80 -21.85 4.91
C ALA A 109 15.38 -22.30 4.51
N GLY A 110 14.96 -21.93 3.30
CA GLY A 110 13.61 -22.21 2.78
C GLY A 110 12.48 -21.43 3.45
N GLU A 111 12.77 -20.56 4.43
CA GLU A 111 11.76 -19.82 5.16
C GLU A 111 11.23 -18.63 4.36
N ARG A 112 9.93 -18.38 4.49
CA ARG A 112 9.29 -17.18 3.94
C ARG A 112 9.57 -15.98 4.82
N PHE A 113 9.60 -14.81 4.22
CA PHE A 113 9.72 -13.54 4.92
C PHE A 113 8.98 -12.44 4.17
N THR A 114 8.71 -11.31 4.81
CA THR A 114 8.14 -10.14 4.16
C THR A 114 9.16 -9.02 4.14
N LEU A 115 9.42 -8.46 2.96
CA LEU A 115 10.22 -7.24 2.81
C LEU A 115 9.32 -6.02 2.99
N HIS A 116 9.69 -5.15 3.93
CA HIS A 116 9.03 -3.88 4.19
C HIS A 116 9.93 -2.72 3.77
N HIS A 117 9.39 -1.76 3.03
CA HIS A 117 10.05 -0.50 2.69
C HIS A 117 9.03 0.61 2.45
N ALA A 118 9.00 1.63 3.31
CA ALA A 118 8.11 2.80 3.15
C ALA A 118 6.63 2.43 2.87
N GLY A 119 6.12 1.40 3.56
CA GLY A 119 4.76 0.88 3.40
C GLY A 119 4.60 -0.19 2.30
N LEU A 120 5.53 -0.29 1.36
CA LEU A 120 5.59 -1.43 0.44
C LEU A 120 5.93 -2.70 1.23
N MET A 121 5.16 -3.75 0.99
CA MET A 121 5.26 -5.08 1.58
C MET A 121 5.29 -6.10 0.45
N VAL A 122 6.29 -6.97 0.46
CA VAL A 122 6.45 -8.01 -0.56
C VAL A 122 6.87 -9.30 0.12
N THR A 123 6.08 -10.37 -0.03
CA THR A 123 6.43 -11.68 0.51
C THR A 123 7.42 -12.39 -0.41
N GLN A 124 8.51 -12.90 0.17
CA GLN A 124 9.54 -13.66 -0.52
C GLN A 124 9.88 -14.94 0.26
N ARG A 125 10.79 -15.74 -0.29
CA ARG A 125 11.33 -16.94 0.36
C ARG A 125 12.85 -16.98 0.20
N LEU A 126 13.56 -17.35 1.26
CA LEU A 126 14.97 -17.71 1.16
C LEU A 126 15.12 -19.02 0.39
N ASP A 127 16.25 -19.20 -0.29
CA ASP A 127 16.59 -20.47 -0.91
C ASP A 127 16.95 -21.54 0.15
N ASP A 128 17.19 -22.78 -0.30
CA ASP A 128 17.52 -23.91 0.57
C ASP A 128 18.87 -23.75 1.32
N ALA A 129 19.67 -22.75 0.96
CA ALA A 129 20.90 -22.38 1.66
C ALA A 129 20.70 -21.17 2.59
N GLY A 130 19.47 -20.66 2.72
CA GLY A 130 19.14 -19.49 3.52
C GLY A 130 19.58 -18.17 2.90
N ARG A 131 19.64 -18.09 1.57
CA ARG A 131 20.04 -16.87 0.87
C ARG A 131 18.91 -16.29 0.04
N TYR A 132 18.94 -14.97 -0.11
CA TYR A 132 18.08 -14.28 -1.05
C TYR A 132 18.84 -13.14 -1.72
N ARG A 133 18.62 -12.98 -3.02
CA ARG A 133 19.06 -11.82 -3.78
C ARG A 133 17.91 -11.34 -4.65
N GLY A 134 17.46 -10.12 -4.42
CA GLY A 134 16.36 -9.52 -5.19
C GLY A 134 16.53 -8.02 -5.34
N THR A 135 15.50 -7.38 -5.87
CA THR A 135 15.46 -5.93 -6.06
C THR A 135 14.16 -5.37 -5.51
N LEU A 136 14.25 -4.21 -4.87
CA LEU A 136 13.11 -3.46 -4.33
C LEU A 136 13.19 -2.02 -4.84
N PRO A 137 12.07 -1.40 -5.25
CA PRO A 137 12.06 0.01 -5.61
C PRO A 137 12.23 0.88 -4.36
N ALA A 138 13.13 1.86 -4.44
CA ALA A 138 13.21 2.90 -3.44
C ALA A 138 11.99 3.84 -3.48
N LEU A 139 11.48 4.19 -2.31
CA LEU A 139 10.43 5.18 -2.13
C LEU A 139 10.87 6.32 -1.21
N ALA A 140 12.07 6.22 -0.65
CA ALA A 140 12.71 7.27 0.13
C ALA A 140 14.21 7.35 -0.22
N GLU A 141 14.78 8.56 -0.24
CA GLU A 141 16.20 8.78 -0.50
C GLU A 141 17.09 8.10 0.55
N HIS A 142 16.69 8.19 1.81
CA HIS A 142 17.29 7.41 2.91
C HIS A 142 16.48 6.13 3.09
N ALA A 143 16.79 5.13 2.27
CA ALA A 143 16.04 3.89 2.25
C ALA A 143 16.41 2.99 3.43
N VAL A 144 15.38 2.53 4.13
CA VAL A 144 15.44 1.46 5.14
C VAL A 144 14.56 0.32 4.65
N ALA A 145 15.07 -0.90 4.68
CA ALA A 145 14.25 -2.09 4.46
C ALA A 145 14.41 -3.07 5.62
N LEU A 146 13.30 -3.71 5.96
CA LEU A 146 13.19 -4.74 6.99
C LEU A 146 12.76 -6.05 6.33
N ALA A 147 13.47 -7.13 6.63
CA ALA A 147 13.04 -8.50 6.34
C ALA A 147 12.42 -9.08 7.62
N ASP A 148 11.09 -9.20 7.62
CA ASP A 148 10.28 -9.73 8.72
C ASP A 148 10.07 -11.25 8.54
N PHE A 149 10.52 -12.03 9.52
CA PHE A 149 10.40 -13.48 9.53
C PHE A 149 9.29 -13.93 10.49
N PRO A 150 8.47 -14.94 10.15
CA PRO A 150 7.44 -15.45 11.04
C PRO A 150 7.98 -15.91 12.41
N PHE A 151 9.22 -16.39 12.45
CA PHE A 151 9.90 -16.81 13.66
C PHE A 151 11.35 -16.34 13.65
N GLY A 152 11.89 -16.02 14.83
CA GLY A 152 13.30 -15.71 14.98
C GLY A 152 13.62 -14.22 14.89
N GLN A 153 14.69 -13.87 14.19
CA GLN A 153 15.23 -12.51 14.16
C GLN A 153 14.99 -11.87 12.80
N ASP A 154 14.45 -10.66 12.82
CA ASP A 154 14.34 -9.82 11.63
C ASP A 154 15.67 -9.15 11.29
N PHE A 155 15.86 -8.85 10.01
CA PHE A 155 17.04 -8.12 9.53
C PHE A 155 16.66 -6.74 9.00
N GLU A 156 17.42 -5.74 9.39
CA GLU A 156 17.29 -4.37 8.86
C GLU A 156 18.58 -3.99 8.13
N ALA A 157 18.43 -3.32 7.00
CA ALA A 157 19.54 -2.67 6.32
C ALA A 157 19.13 -1.32 5.74
N ARG A 158 20.13 -0.46 5.51
CA ARG A 158 19.94 0.93 5.07
C ARG A 158 20.87 1.24 3.91
N THR A 159 20.43 2.12 3.03
CA THR A 159 21.26 2.65 1.95
C THR A 159 20.79 4.04 1.55
N GLN A 160 21.66 4.82 0.91
CA GLN A 160 21.29 6.10 0.34
C GLN A 160 21.06 5.92 -1.16
N ILE A 161 19.90 6.38 -1.63
CA ILE A 161 19.44 6.25 -3.01
C ILE A 161 19.74 7.53 -3.77
N VAL A 162 20.26 7.38 -4.98
CA VAL A 162 20.53 8.49 -5.89
C VAL A 162 19.54 8.45 -7.05
N GLY A 163 18.97 9.60 -7.40
CA GLY A 163 18.12 9.75 -8.58
C GLY A 163 16.66 9.36 -8.37
N LEU A 164 16.20 9.24 -7.12
CA LEU A 164 14.79 8.99 -6.79
C LEU A 164 13.89 10.15 -7.26
N GLU A 165 14.41 11.37 -7.22
CA GLU A 165 13.76 12.59 -7.72
C GLU A 165 13.57 12.60 -9.24
N ASN A 166 14.27 11.73 -9.98
CA ASN A 166 14.21 11.64 -11.44
C ASN A 166 13.29 10.51 -11.94
N ILE A 167 12.53 9.88 -11.04
CA ILE A 167 11.63 8.79 -11.38
C ILE A 167 10.27 8.96 -10.68
N ASP A 168 9.21 8.90 -11.48
CA ASP A 168 7.84 8.82 -10.96
C ASP A 168 7.44 7.36 -10.88
N ARG A 169 6.72 6.98 -9.81
CA ARG A 169 6.28 5.60 -9.60
C ARG A 169 4.83 5.51 -9.19
N VAL A 170 4.18 4.46 -9.68
CA VAL A 170 2.87 4.01 -9.21
C VAL A 170 2.98 2.54 -8.83
N ILE A 171 2.57 2.20 -7.62
CA ILE A 171 2.65 0.85 -7.07
C ILE A 171 1.25 0.40 -6.72
N LEU A 172 0.85 -0.74 -7.27
CA LEU A 172 -0.33 -1.47 -6.82
C LEU A 172 0.14 -2.64 -5.97
N GLN A 173 -0.27 -2.70 -4.71
CA GLN A 173 0.04 -3.77 -3.78
C GLN A 173 -1.23 -4.44 -3.29
N TRP A 174 -1.24 -5.76 -3.14
CA TRP A 174 -2.35 -6.51 -2.57
C TRP A 174 -1.85 -7.77 -1.87
N GLN A 175 -2.75 -8.46 -1.16
CA GLN A 175 -2.45 -9.73 -0.51
C GLN A 175 -3.24 -10.87 -1.16
N GLY A 176 -2.57 -11.98 -1.50
CA GLY A 176 -3.23 -13.16 -2.08
C GLY A 176 -3.33 -13.13 -3.61
N ALA A 177 -3.91 -14.18 -4.17
CA ALA A 177 -4.14 -14.32 -5.60
C ALA A 177 -5.48 -13.66 -6.01
N ASN A 178 -5.50 -12.32 -6.01
CA ASN A 178 -6.72 -11.54 -6.25
C ASN A 178 -6.87 -11.02 -7.69
N GLY A 179 -6.01 -11.43 -8.62
CA GLY A 179 -6.14 -11.09 -10.05
C GLY A 179 -5.89 -9.62 -10.39
N PHE A 180 -5.24 -8.86 -9.52
CA PHE A 180 -4.96 -7.44 -9.75
C PHE A 180 -3.86 -7.21 -10.78
N GLU A 181 -4.09 -6.22 -11.65
CA GLU A 181 -3.13 -5.78 -12.67
C GLU A 181 -3.04 -4.25 -12.71
N LEU A 182 -1.82 -3.75 -12.94
CA LEU A 182 -1.51 -2.34 -13.11
C LEU A 182 -1.16 -2.07 -14.57
N HIS A 183 -1.96 -1.21 -15.20
CA HIS A 183 -1.78 -0.77 -16.58
C HIS A 183 -1.45 0.71 -16.63
N ALA A 184 -0.36 1.05 -17.31
CA ALA A 184 0.04 2.41 -17.62
C ALA A 184 -0.17 2.68 -19.11
N LEU A 185 -1.06 3.62 -19.40
CA LEU A 185 -1.40 4.08 -20.75
C LEU A 185 -0.68 5.40 -21.01
N GLU A 186 0.50 5.30 -21.60
CA GLU A 186 1.43 6.41 -21.76
C GLU A 186 1.04 7.33 -22.90
N PHE A 187 1.03 8.63 -22.62
CA PHE A 187 1.02 9.71 -23.61
C PHE A 187 -0.15 9.65 -24.62
N GLY A 188 -1.29 9.15 -24.15
CA GLY A 188 -2.51 9.00 -24.96
C GLY A 188 -2.67 7.64 -25.63
N ALA A 189 -1.79 6.67 -25.32
CA ALA A 189 -1.96 5.30 -25.76
C ALA A 189 -3.24 4.66 -25.21
N THR A 190 -3.72 3.67 -25.95
CA THR A 190 -4.82 2.79 -25.58
C THR A 190 -4.34 1.35 -25.47
N TYR A 191 -5.22 0.44 -25.06
CA TYR A 191 -4.89 -0.96 -24.85
C TYR A 191 -4.30 -1.62 -26.11
N GLY A 192 -3.13 -2.24 -25.91
CA GLY A 192 -2.41 -2.98 -26.96
C GLY A 192 -1.53 -2.11 -27.85
N GLU A 193 -1.54 -0.79 -27.67
CA GLU A 193 -0.62 0.11 -28.37
C GLU A 193 0.75 0.15 -27.68
N ALA A 194 1.75 0.73 -28.35
CA ALA A 194 3.14 0.75 -27.85
C ALA A 194 3.27 1.39 -26.46
N GLY A 195 2.49 2.43 -26.16
CA GLY A 195 2.47 3.08 -24.86
C GLY A 195 1.63 2.37 -23.79
N HIS A 196 1.09 1.17 -24.05
CA HIS A 196 0.42 0.36 -23.03
C HIS A 196 1.43 -0.51 -22.29
N VAL A 197 1.89 -0.04 -21.13
CA VAL A 197 2.88 -0.71 -20.30
C VAL A 197 2.20 -1.40 -19.13
N TRP A 198 2.35 -2.73 -19.06
CA TRP A 198 1.84 -3.58 -18.00
C TRP A 198 2.74 -4.82 -17.91
N HIS A 199 2.51 -5.72 -16.95
CA HIS A 199 3.42 -6.87 -16.75
C HIS A 199 3.54 -7.80 -17.98
N GLY A 200 2.52 -7.82 -18.85
CA GLY A 200 2.49 -8.60 -20.10
C GLY A 200 2.92 -7.82 -21.35
N ALA A 201 3.32 -6.55 -21.22
CA ALA A 201 3.75 -5.75 -22.37
C ALA A 201 5.11 -6.22 -22.91
N ILE A 202 5.33 -6.02 -24.20
CA ILE A 202 6.65 -6.25 -24.82
C ILE A 202 7.62 -5.18 -24.27
N PRO A 203 8.76 -5.58 -23.66
CA PRO A 203 9.70 -4.63 -23.09
C PRO A 203 10.20 -3.60 -24.11
N GLY A 204 10.26 -2.33 -23.71
CA GLY A 204 10.80 -1.23 -24.52
C GLY A 204 9.84 -0.61 -25.54
N LEU A 205 8.57 -1.02 -25.58
CA LEU A 205 7.55 -0.33 -26.38
C LEU A 205 7.04 0.96 -25.72
N GLY A 206 7.06 1.03 -24.40
CA GLY A 206 6.80 2.25 -23.63
C GLY A 206 8.08 2.87 -23.07
N ALA A 207 7.95 4.09 -22.58
CA ALA A 207 8.97 4.85 -21.88
C ALA A 207 9.22 4.33 -20.45
N GLY A 208 8.16 3.86 -19.79
CA GLY A 208 8.23 3.27 -18.46
C GLY A 208 8.36 1.75 -18.48
N GLN A 209 8.41 1.18 -17.28
CA GLN A 209 8.51 -0.26 -17.07
C GLN A 209 7.63 -0.70 -15.89
N VAL A 210 7.08 -1.90 -15.96
CA VAL A 210 6.37 -2.53 -14.84
C VAL A 210 7.21 -3.69 -14.28
N LEU A 211 7.49 -3.62 -12.99
CA LEU A 211 8.12 -4.70 -12.22
C LEU A 211 7.07 -5.40 -11.38
N SER A 212 7.02 -6.74 -11.42
CA SER A 212 6.19 -7.54 -10.52
C SER A 212 7.05 -8.11 -9.39
N LEU A 213 6.60 -7.97 -8.15
CA LEU A 213 7.30 -8.40 -6.95
C LEU A 213 6.43 -9.30 -6.07
N GLY A 214 7.09 -10.27 -5.44
CA GLY A 214 6.52 -11.23 -4.50
C GLY A 214 6.55 -12.66 -5.04
N ASP A 215 6.57 -13.63 -4.12
CA ASP A 215 6.48 -15.06 -4.45
C ASP A 215 5.00 -15.50 -4.42
N PRO A 216 4.35 -15.69 -5.59
CA PRO A 216 2.96 -16.10 -5.66
C PRO A 216 2.72 -17.54 -5.18
N ALA A 217 3.78 -18.34 -5.00
CA ALA A 217 3.66 -19.70 -4.46
C ALA A 217 3.49 -19.73 -2.93
N GLN A 218 3.67 -18.60 -2.24
CA GLN A 218 3.44 -18.52 -0.80
C GLN A 218 1.95 -18.44 -0.48
N VAL A 219 1.58 -18.78 0.77
CA VAL A 219 0.21 -18.62 1.25
C VAL A 219 -0.07 -17.14 1.54
N ALA A 220 -1.14 -16.60 0.94
CA ALA A 220 -1.55 -15.20 1.10
C ALA A 220 -0.37 -14.20 1.03
N PRO A 221 0.43 -14.21 -0.06
CA PRO A 221 1.60 -13.36 -0.18
C PRO A 221 1.19 -11.91 -0.36
N TYR A 222 2.00 -10.99 0.14
CA TYR A 222 1.98 -9.63 -0.36
C TYR A 222 2.65 -9.58 -1.73
N LEU A 223 1.89 -9.15 -2.73
CA LEU A 223 2.31 -9.00 -4.13
C LEU A 223 2.23 -7.53 -4.52
N ALA A 224 3.09 -7.10 -5.44
CA ALA A 224 3.05 -5.75 -5.96
C ALA A 224 3.42 -5.67 -7.45
N GLN A 225 2.76 -4.76 -8.17
CA GLN A 225 3.18 -4.31 -9.49
C GLN A 225 3.59 -2.83 -9.41
N ILE A 226 4.75 -2.52 -9.97
CA ILE A 226 5.40 -1.21 -9.85
C ILE A 226 5.66 -0.67 -11.24
N TYR A 227 4.86 0.31 -11.66
CA TYR A 227 5.17 1.13 -12.82
C TYR A 227 6.18 2.21 -12.43
N SER A 228 7.25 2.34 -13.20
CA SER A 228 8.27 3.38 -13.04
C SER A 228 8.52 4.10 -14.36
N LEU A 229 8.45 5.43 -14.35
CA LEU A 229 8.73 6.29 -15.49
C LEU A 229 9.91 7.22 -15.19
N PRO A 230 11.05 7.08 -15.90
CA PRO A 230 12.13 8.06 -15.83
C PRO A 230 11.65 9.42 -16.35
N MET A 231 11.88 10.49 -15.59
CA MET A 231 11.44 11.84 -15.99
C MET A 231 12.09 12.33 -17.29
N THR A 232 13.24 11.77 -17.69
CA THR A 232 13.90 12.06 -18.98
C THR A 232 13.11 11.54 -20.18
N GLU A 233 12.29 10.50 -19.98
CA GLU A 233 11.48 9.88 -21.02
C GLU A 233 10.06 10.48 -21.07
N ALA A 234 9.68 11.27 -20.06
CA ALA A 234 8.41 11.99 -20.07
C ALA A 234 8.44 13.10 -21.15
N PRO A 235 7.47 13.13 -22.09
CA PRO A 235 7.37 14.19 -23.08
C PRO A 235 7.29 15.56 -22.43
N LYS A 236 7.93 16.55 -23.05
CA LYS A 236 7.86 17.96 -22.63
C LYS A 236 6.51 18.62 -22.91
N SER A 237 5.63 17.95 -23.65
CA SER A 237 4.25 18.37 -23.91
C SER A 237 3.30 17.84 -22.84
N ASN A 238 2.08 18.40 -22.74
CA ASN A 238 0.98 18.03 -21.81
C ASN A 238 0.48 16.56 -21.91
N SER A 239 1.33 15.61 -22.30
CA SER A 239 1.07 14.20 -22.39
C SER A 239 1.09 13.58 -20.99
N THR A 240 0.06 12.81 -20.68
CA THR A 240 -0.15 12.21 -19.36
C THR A 240 -0.04 10.70 -19.47
N VAL A 241 0.36 10.01 -18.40
CA VAL A 241 0.20 8.56 -18.30
C VAL A 241 -1.10 8.33 -17.54
N ALA A 242 -2.08 7.70 -18.18
CA ALA A 242 -3.29 7.27 -17.49
C ALA A 242 -3.03 5.93 -16.81
N ILE A 243 -3.40 5.80 -15.54
CA ILE A 243 -3.28 4.54 -14.81
C ILE A 243 -4.65 3.89 -14.75
N SER A 244 -4.70 2.62 -15.12
CA SER A 244 -5.85 1.75 -14.97
C SER A 244 -5.44 0.58 -14.06
N VAL A 245 -6.33 0.26 -13.11
CA VAL A 245 -6.19 -0.94 -12.27
C VAL A 245 -7.27 -1.90 -12.68
N GLU A 246 -6.89 -3.15 -12.92
CA GLU A 246 -7.80 -4.20 -13.30
C GLU A 246 -7.81 -5.30 -12.24
N ALA A 247 -8.92 -6.02 -12.14
CA ALA A 247 -9.03 -7.23 -11.35
C ALA A 247 -9.74 -8.31 -12.18
N GLU A 248 -9.04 -9.38 -12.53
CA GLU A 248 -9.64 -10.57 -13.14
C GLU A 248 -10.55 -11.28 -12.12
N VAL A 249 -11.73 -11.71 -12.54
CA VAL A 249 -12.59 -12.57 -11.73
C VAL A 249 -12.06 -14.00 -11.77
N THR A 250 -11.58 -14.49 -10.63
CA THR A 250 -11.01 -15.83 -10.45
C THR A 250 -11.89 -16.69 -9.55
N ALA A 251 -11.55 -17.98 -9.38
CA ALA A 251 -12.25 -18.83 -8.42
C ALA A 251 -11.95 -18.43 -6.97
N GLU A 252 -10.81 -17.77 -6.76
CA GLU A 252 -10.28 -17.39 -5.47
C GLU A 252 -10.89 -16.08 -4.95
N ASN A 253 -11.37 -15.21 -5.85
CA ASN A 253 -11.85 -13.86 -5.50
C ASN A 253 -13.33 -13.58 -5.80
N CYS A 254 -14.03 -14.40 -6.59
CA CYS A 254 -15.45 -14.18 -6.88
C CYS A 254 -16.32 -14.20 -5.62
N ASP A 255 -17.44 -13.47 -5.65
CA ASP A 255 -18.38 -13.28 -4.53
C ASP A 255 -17.73 -12.71 -3.26
N ARG A 256 -16.60 -12.01 -3.38
CA ARG A 256 -15.84 -11.43 -2.27
C ARG A 256 -15.49 -9.98 -2.53
N THR A 257 -15.18 -9.27 -1.45
CA THR A 257 -14.50 -7.98 -1.57
C THR A 257 -12.99 -8.22 -1.55
N VAL A 258 -12.30 -7.71 -2.56
CA VAL A 258 -10.83 -7.68 -2.62
C VAL A 258 -10.33 -6.28 -2.31
N VAL A 259 -9.13 -6.22 -1.74
CA VAL A 259 -8.48 -4.96 -1.34
C VAL A 259 -7.08 -4.87 -1.94
N ALA A 260 -6.70 -3.65 -2.27
CA ALA A 260 -5.36 -3.30 -2.71
C ALA A 260 -4.99 -1.92 -2.18
N GLN A 261 -3.72 -1.57 -2.26
CA GLN A 261 -3.20 -0.24 -1.93
C GLN A 261 -2.46 0.31 -3.13
N LEU A 262 -2.77 1.56 -3.48
CA LEU A 262 -2.10 2.32 -4.51
C LEU A 262 -1.13 3.30 -3.85
N PHE A 263 0.15 3.19 -4.18
CA PHE A 263 1.15 4.17 -3.78
C PHE A 263 1.55 4.98 -5.01
N GLU A 264 1.64 6.28 -4.83
CA GLU A 264 2.18 7.20 -5.81
C GLU A 264 3.40 7.88 -5.22
N HIS A 265 4.55 7.69 -5.86
CA HIS A 265 5.76 8.45 -5.53
C HIS A 265 6.03 9.46 -6.63
N ARG A 266 6.02 10.75 -6.27
CA ARG A 266 6.28 11.87 -7.19
C ARG A 266 7.15 12.90 -6.50
N ARG A 267 8.24 13.31 -7.15
CA ARG A 267 9.11 14.40 -6.66
C ARG A 267 9.52 14.27 -5.18
N GLY A 268 9.73 13.04 -4.70
CA GLY A 268 10.13 12.74 -3.33
C GLY A 268 8.98 12.62 -2.32
N GLU A 269 7.73 12.82 -2.74
CA GLU A 269 6.54 12.65 -1.90
C GLU A 269 5.85 11.32 -2.22
N ILE A 270 5.37 10.63 -1.18
CA ILE A 270 4.54 9.42 -1.31
C ILE A 270 3.11 9.76 -0.89
N ARG A 271 2.16 9.39 -1.74
CA ARG A 271 0.73 9.31 -1.40
C ARG A 271 0.28 7.85 -1.42
N VAL A 272 -0.54 7.47 -0.45
CA VAL A 272 -1.13 6.12 -0.38
C VAL A 272 -2.65 6.22 -0.40
N GLN A 273 -3.29 5.33 -1.13
CA GLN A 273 -4.74 5.21 -1.21
C GLN A 273 -5.17 3.74 -1.14
N ASP A 274 -6.14 3.43 -0.28
CA ASP A 274 -6.75 2.11 -0.25
C ASP A 274 -7.78 1.96 -1.38
N LEU A 275 -7.79 0.78 -1.99
CA LEU A 275 -8.73 0.37 -3.01
C LEU A 275 -9.54 -0.82 -2.48
N SER A 276 -10.85 -0.77 -2.67
CA SER A 276 -11.76 -1.86 -2.31
C SER A 276 -12.69 -2.11 -3.48
N LEU A 277 -12.77 -3.37 -3.90
CA LEU A 277 -13.57 -3.79 -5.04
C LEU A 277 -14.44 -4.97 -4.65
N THR A 278 -15.75 -4.85 -4.91
CA THR A 278 -16.67 -5.98 -4.78
C THR A 278 -16.62 -6.79 -6.06
N MET A 279 -16.10 -8.01 -5.97
CA MET A 279 -16.02 -8.91 -7.11
C MET A 279 -17.41 -9.45 -7.46
N PRO A 280 -17.72 -9.59 -8.76
CA PRO A 280 -18.93 -10.26 -9.22
C PRO A 280 -18.98 -11.72 -8.79
N ASP A 281 -20.10 -12.36 -9.09
CA ASP A 281 -20.27 -13.78 -8.84
C ASP A 281 -19.34 -14.66 -9.70
N CYS A 282 -19.20 -15.91 -9.27
CA CYS A 282 -18.30 -16.87 -9.92
C CYS A 282 -18.75 -17.31 -11.33
N SER A 283 -19.87 -16.82 -11.86
CA SER A 283 -20.25 -17.05 -13.26
C SER A 283 -19.51 -16.12 -14.23
N ALA A 284 -19.01 -14.98 -13.76
CA ALA A 284 -18.23 -14.00 -14.53
C ALA A 284 -16.72 -14.30 -14.56
N ARG A 285 -16.30 -15.53 -14.29
CA ARG A 285 -14.88 -15.90 -14.25
C ARG A 285 -14.19 -15.66 -15.59
N GLY A 286 -13.03 -15.00 -15.55
CA GLY A 286 -12.27 -14.55 -16.72
C GLY A 286 -12.69 -13.16 -17.23
N ASP A 287 -13.74 -12.55 -16.67
CA ASP A 287 -14.03 -11.14 -16.90
C ASP A 287 -13.10 -10.26 -16.07
N PHE A 288 -12.95 -8.99 -16.47
CA PHE A 288 -12.11 -8.01 -15.81
C PHE A 288 -12.95 -6.84 -15.30
N LEU A 289 -12.73 -6.47 -14.05
CA LEU A 289 -13.24 -5.23 -13.49
C LEU A 289 -12.18 -4.15 -13.70
N VAL A 290 -12.52 -3.16 -14.53
CA VAL A 290 -11.61 -2.06 -14.85
C VAL A 290 -11.95 -0.84 -14.02
N LEU A 291 -11.01 -0.42 -13.18
CA LEU A 291 -11.09 0.79 -12.37
C LEU A 291 -10.45 1.95 -13.12
N ASN A 292 -11.26 2.56 -14.00
CA ASN A 292 -10.87 3.77 -14.71
C ASN A 292 -10.90 4.98 -13.77
N ASN A 293 -9.85 5.81 -13.81
CA ASN A 293 -9.76 7.10 -13.10
C ASN A 293 -9.62 7.03 -11.57
N LEU A 294 -8.98 6.00 -11.01
CA LEU A 294 -8.63 5.98 -9.58
C LEU A 294 -7.69 7.11 -9.18
N VAL A 295 -6.91 7.57 -10.15
CA VAL A 295 -5.95 8.64 -10.03
C VAL A 295 -6.46 9.77 -10.91
N GLU A 296 -6.84 10.90 -10.30
CA GLU A 296 -7.17 12.12 -11.05
C GLU A 296 -6.15 12.27 -12.18
N THR A 297 -6.63 12.19 -13.43
CA THR A 297 -5.87 12.14 -14.68
C THR A 297 -4.43 12.61 -14.50
N LEU A 298 -3.52 11.65 -14.27
CA LEU A 298 -2.14 11.90 -13.83
C LEU A 298 -1.40 12.75 -14.87
N ARG A 299 -1.47 14.08 -14.71
CA ARG A 299 -0.69 15.05 -15.48
C ARG A 299 0.77 14.96 -15.04
N LEU A 300 1.50 14.05 -15.66
CA LEU A 300 2.96 13.99 -15.63
C LEU A 300 3.51 15.13 -16.49
N THR A 301 3.44 16.36 -15.99
CA THR A 301 4.07 17.50 -16.65
C THR A 301 5.57 17.44 -16.44
N GLY A 302 6.31 17.17 -17.51
CA GLY A 302 7.70 17.61 -17.63
C GLY A 302 7.73 19.14 -17.68
N ASN A 303 8.59 19.77 -16.89
CA ASN A 303 8.90 21.19 -17.02
C ASN A 303 9.82 21.45 -18.22
#